data_AF-A0A956UB15-F1
#
_entry.id   AF-A0A956UB15-F1
#
_cell.length_a   1.000
_cell.length_b   1.000
_cell.length_c   1.000
_cell.angle_alpha   90.00
_cell.angle_beta   90.00
_cell.angle_gamma   90.00
#
_symmetry.space_group_name_H-M   'P 1'
#
loop_
_entity.id
_entity.type
_entity.pdbx_description
1 polymer ?
#
loop_
_entity_poly.entity_id
_entity_poly.type
_entity_poly.pdbx_seq_one_letter_code
_entity_poly.pdbx_strand_id
1 'polypeptide(L)'
;MTHINWSFIFPNAILLLAYISIVLERIPKVATALLGASILIVSHCITQQQAISSIDFNVIFLLVGMMIIVNVLGHSGGLNALAIFVARTLKGDKIKLLLIFSLMTAVLSAIFDNVTTVLLLGSVTCVIAQHLKVSPVPFLISETICSNIGGTATLIGDPPNIMIGSAAKLSFNDFVINLAPVVLMILPVTLLTLFLIYRKQLTGNQVSAEELS
;
A
#
# COMPACT_ATOMS: atom_id res chain seq x y z
N MET A 1 13.18 13.25 45.45
CA MET A 1 11.74 13.41 45.12
C MET A 1 11.67 13.87 43.68
N THR A 2 11.17 13.03 42.78
CA THR A 2 11.12 13.28 41.33
C THR A 2 10.19 14.46 41.03
N HIS A 3 10.74 15.58 40.59
CA HIS A 3 9.95 16.70 40.08
C HIS A 3 9.20 16.23 38.83
N ILE A 4 7.88 16.09 38.97
CA ILE A 4 6.95 15.81 37.89
C ILE A 4 6.97 17.03 36.95
N ASN A 5 7.67 16.89 35.83
CA ASN A 5 7.73 17.93 34.80
C ASN A 5 6.42 17.90 34.00
N TRP A 6 5.44 18.68 34.44
CA TRP A 6 4.14 18.83 33.77
C TRP A 6 4.25 19.24 32.30
N SER A 7 5.26 20.06 31.98
CA SER A 7 5.62 20.43 30.60
C SER A 7 6.01 19.25 29.71
N PHE A 8 6.43 18.13 30.29
CA PHE A 8 6.74 16.90 29.57
C PHE A 8 5.53 15.94 29.54
N ILE A 9 4.82 15.79 30.65
CA ILE A 9 3.73 14.80 30.75
C ILE A 9 2.55 15.18 29.85
N PHE A 10 2.21 16.47 29.81
CA PHE A 10 1.03 16.94 29.09
C PHE A 10 1.11 16.73 27.57
N PRO A 11 2.19 17.12 26.86
CA PRO A 11 2.33 16.82 25.43
C PRO A 11 2.36 15.32 25.12
N ASN A 12 3.03 14.53 25.96
CA ASN A 12 3.11 13.08 25.79
C ASN A 12 1.73 12.41 25.96
N ALA A 13 0.90 12.89 26.89
CA ALA A 13 -0.46 12.41 27.06
C ALA A 13 -1.32 12.71 25.81
N ILE A 14 -1.20 13.91 25.24
CA ILE A 14 -1.90 14.28 23.99
C ILE A 14 -1.45 13.38 22.84
N LEU A 15 -0.14 13.15 22.70
CA LEU A 15 0.41 12.26 21.67
C LEU A 15 -0.15 10.84 21.81
N LEU A 16 -0.19 10.30 23.04
CA LEU A 16 -0.69 8.96 23.31
C LEU A 16 -2.19 8.85 23.03
N LEU A 17 -2.99 9.86 23.40
CA LEU A 17 -4.42 9.93 23.06
C LEU A 17 -4.67 10.03 21.56
N ALA A 18 -3.84 10.78 20.83
CA ALA A 18 -3.91 10.88 19.38
C ALA A 18 -3.61 9.52 18.73
N TYR A 19 -2.57 8.81 19.18
CA TYR A 19 -2.26 7.45 18.72
C TYR A 19 -3.40 6.47 18.99
N ILE A 20 -3.96 6.46 20.21
CA ILE A 20 -5.11 5.60 20.54
C ILE A 20 -6.29 5.91 19.61
N SER A 21 -6.59 7.20 19.38
CA SER A 21 -7.69 7.61 18.51
C SER A 21 -7.49 7.20 17.06
N ILE A 22 -6.25 7.28 16.55
CA ILE A 22 -5.87 6.81 15.21
C ILE A 22 -6.03 5.29 15.10
N VAL A 23 -5.59 4.53 16.11
CA VAL A 23 -5.70 3.05 16.13
C VAL A 23 -7.15 2.59 16.24
N LEU A 24 -7.97 3.29 17.03
CA LEU A 24 -9.39 2.98 17.17
C LEU A 24 -10.21 3.34 15.92
N GLU A 25 -9.66 4.15 15.01
CA GLU A 25 -10.27 4.63 13.76
C GLU A 25 -11.70 5.23 13.93
N ARG A 26 -12.06 5.66 15.15
CA ARG A 26 -13.38 6.24 15.46
C ARG A 26 -13.54 7.67 14.92
N ILE A 27 -12.42 8.38 14.80
CA ILE A 27 -12.34 9.75 14.31
C ILE A 27 -11.37 9.76 13.12
N PRO A 28 -11.64 10.52 12.04
CA PRO A 28 -10.70 10.64 10.93
C PRO A 28 -9.29 11.01 11.40
N LYS A 29 -8.28 10.34 10.83
CA LYS A 29 -6.85 10.50 11.20
C LYS A 29 -6.41 11.96 11.08
N VAL A 30 -6.87 12.65 10.04
CA VAL A 30 -6.61 14.08 9.81
C VAL A 30 -7.19 14.94 10.93
N ALA A 31 -8.46 14.72 11.31
CA ALA A 31 -9.08 15.46 12.39
C ALA A 31 -8.37 15.22 13.73
N THR A 32 -7.98 13.98 14.01
CA THR A 32 -7.22 13.62 15.21
C THR A 32 -5.88 14.35 15.27
N ALA A 33 -5.11 14.36 14.17
CA ALA A 33 -3.83 15.03 14.10
C ALA A 33 -3.96 16.56 14.28
N LEU A 34 -4.94 17.19 13.61
CA LEU A 34 -5.17 18.64 13.70
C LEU A 34 -5.67 19.05 15.09
N LEU A 35 -6.55 18.26 15.72
CA LEU A 35 -7.00 18.52 17.09
C LEU A 35 -5.85 18.41 18.08
N GLY A 36 -5.04 17.35 17.98
CA GLY A 36 -3.85 17.19 18.83
C GLY A 36 -2.88 18.38 18.71
N ALA A 37 -2.57 18.79 17.47
CA ALA A 37 -1.74 19.96 17.21
C ALA A 37 -2.35 21.26 17.75
N SER A 38 -3.66 21.46 17.57
CA SER A 38 -4.38 22.65 18.04
C SER A 38 -4.33 22.76 19.57
N ILE A 39 -4.52 21.65 20.28
CA ILE A 39 -4.44 21.61 21.75
C ILE A 39 -3.02 21.97 22.21
N LEU A 40 -1.98 21.46 21.54
CA LEU A 40 -0.58 21.78 21.86
C LEU A 40 -0.25 23.27 21.64
N ILE A 41 -0.83 23.91 20.63
CA ILE A 41 -0.65 25.34 20.36
C ILE A 41 -1.39 26.18 21.41
N VAL A 42 -2.68 25.90 21.66
CA VAL A 42 -3.50 26.67 22.61
C VAL A 42 -2.96 26.55 24.05
N SER A 43 -2.44 25.37 24.41
CA SER A 43 -1.77 25.15 25.70
C SER A 43 -0.37 25.75 25.79
N HIS A 44 0.13 26.42 24.74
CA HIS A 44 1.47 27.01 24.66
C HIS A 44 2.61 26.00 24.89
N CYS A 45 2.35 24.70 24.66
CA CYS A 45 3.40 23.68 24.70
C CYS A 45 4.35 23.80 23.50
N ILE A 46 3.81 24.23 22.36
CA ILE A 46 4.56 24.58 21.16
C ILE A 46 4.03 25.92 20.63
N THR A 47 4.89 26.69 19.99
CA THR A 47 4.46 27.90 19.28
C THR A 47 3.86 27.54 17.91
N GLN A 48 3.04 28.43 17.36
CA GLN A 48 2.54 28.28 15.98
C GLN A 48 3.69 28.16 14.97
N GLN A 49 4.77 28.93 15.17
CA GLN A 49 5.97 28.87 14.33
C GLN A 49 6.60 27.47 14.38
N GLN A 50 6.74 26.88 15.57
CA GLN A 50 7.27 25.53 15.76
C GLN A 50 6.38 24.48 15.11
N ALA A 51 5.06 24.60 15.26
CA ALA A 51 4.10 23.69 14.63
C ALA A 51 4.22 23.72 13.10
N ILE A 52 4.27 24.90 12.48
CA ILE A 52 4.44 25.05 11.03
C ILE A 52 5.80 24.51 10.58
N SER A 53 6.88 24.79 11.32
CA SER A 53 8.21 24.28 10.99
C SER A 53 8.34 22.76 11.12
N SER A 54 7.42 22.11 11.83
CA SER A 54 7.37 20.65 11.96
C SER A 54 6.72 19.96 10.76
N ILE A 55 6.09 20.73 9.86
CA ILE A 55 5.48 20.20 8.63
C ILE A 55 6.58 20.02 7.59
N ASP A 56 6.78 18.76 7.15
CA ASP A 56 7.62 18.50 5.99
C ASP A 56 6.82 18.71 4.69
N PHE A 57 6.99 19.90 4.11
CA PHE A 57 6.37 20.24 2.84
C PHE A 57 6.88 19.39 1.66
N ASN A 58 8.11 18.89 1.70
CA ASN A 58 8.62 18.02 0.64
C ASN A 58 7.83 16.72 0.61
N VAL A 59 7.51 16.15 1.77
CA VAL A 59 6.65 14.95 1.88
C VAL A 59 5.25 15.23 1.33
N ILE A 60 4.64 16.36 1.71
CA ILE A 60 3.30 16.73 1.24
C ILE A 60 3.29 16.89 -0.29
N PHE A 61 4.24 17.66 -0.85
CA PHE A 61 4.30 17.89 -2.29
C PHE A 61 4.64 16.62 -3.07
N LEU A 62 5.51 15.75 -2.53
CA LEU A 62 5.80 14.44 -3.11
C LEU A 62 4.53 13.58 -3.16
N LEU A 63 3.80 13.46 -2.03
CA LEU A 63 2.56 12.71 -1.93
C LEU A 63 1.47 13.24 -2.88
N VAL A 64 1.30 14.55 -2.96
CA VAL A 64 0.33 15.16 -3.88
C VAL A 64 0.73 14.89 -5.33
N GLY A 65 2.00 15.09 -5.69
CA GLY A 65 2.50 14.85 -7.04
C GLY A 65 2.33 13.40 -7.49
N MET A 66 2.70 12.44 -6.65
CA MET A 66 2.50 11.02 -6.97
C MET A 66 1.03 10.66 -7.09
N MET A 67 0.15 11.14 -6.19
CA MET A 67 -1.27 10.82 -6.22
C MET A 67 -1.94 11.35 -7.50
N ILE A 68 -1.52 12.52 -8.00
CA ILE A 68 -1.99 13.02 -9.29
C ILE A 68 -1.57 12.09 -10.43
N ILE A 69 -0.29 11.71 -10.49
CA ILE A 69 0.24 10.81 -11.54
C ILE A 69 -0.48 9.45 -11.50
N VAL A 70 -0.61 8.88 -10.31
CA VAL A 70 -1.28 7.60 -10.05
C VAL A 70 -2.74 7.66 -10.50
N ASN A 71 -3.47 8.72 -10.14
CA ASN A 71 -4.89 8.86 -10.49
C ASN A 71 -5.10 8.95 -12.02
N VAL A 72 -4.26 9.73 -12.71
CA VAL A 72 -4.31 9.85 -14.18
C VAL A 72 -4.01 8.51 -14.85
N LEU A 73 -2.98 7.81 -14.39
CA LEU A 73 -2.60 6.50 -14.93
C LEU A 73 -3.67 5.43 -14.65
N GLY A 74 -4.30 5.46 -13.48
CA GLY A 74 -5.42 4.58 -13.13
C GLY A 74 -6.64 4.77 -14.02
N HIS A 75 -6.95 6.00 -14.43
CA HIS A 75 -8.07 6.30 -15.34
C HIS A 75 -7.76 6.12 -16.83
N SER A 76 -6.49 5.95 -17.20
CA SER A 76 -6.08 5.77 -18.61
C SER A 76 -6.55 4.47 -19.26
N GLY A 77 -7.10 3.53 -18.48
CA GLY A 77 -7.57 2.23 -18.96
C GLY A 77 -6.48 1.25 -19.41
N GLY A 78 -5.22 1.70 -19.52
CA GLY A 78 -4.09 0.88 -19.97
C GLY A 78 -3.79 -0.30 -19.05
N LEU A 79 -3.90 -0.10 -17.74
CA LEU A 79 -3.72 -1.17 -16.74
C LEU A 79 -4.80 -2.25 -16.85
N ASN A 80 -6.06 -1.85 -17.07
CA ASN A 80 -7.15 -2.79 -17.27
C ASN A 80 -6.97 -3.58 -18.58
N ALA A 81 -6.55 -2.92 -19.66
CA ALA A 81 -6.26 -3.56 -20.92
C ALA A 81 -5.12 -4.59 -20.78
N LEU A 82 -4.05 -4.25 -20.06
CA LEU A 82 -2.93 -5.15 -19.78
C LEU A 82 -3.39 -6.38 -18.98
N ALA A 83 -4.16 -6.17 -17.91
CA ALA A 83 -4.66 -7.24 -17.08
C ALA A 83 -5.59 -8.20 -17.87
N ILE A 84 -6.48 -7.67 -18.70
CA ILE A 84 -7.34 -8.47 -19.58
C ILE A 84 -6.50 -9.25 -20.61
N PHE A 85 -5.49 -8.61 -21.21
CA PHE A 85 -4.59 -9.26 -22.17
C PHE A 85 -3.84 -10.44 -21.54
N VAL A 86 -3.30 -10.24 -20.33
CA VAL A 86 -2.63 -11.30 -19.56
C VAL A 86 -3.61 -12.44 -19.25
N ALA A 87 -4.81 -12.12 -18.77
CA ALA A 87 -5.83 -13.13 -18.44
C ALA A 87 -6.22 -14.00 -19.64
N ARG A 88 -6.44 -13.38 -20.81
CA ARG A 88 -6.74 -14.10 -22.06
C ARG A 88 -5.60 -15.03 -22.48
N THR A 89 -4.37 -14.59 -22.32
CA THR A 89 -3.17 -15.37 -22.65
C THR A 89 -3.05 -16.62 -21.78
N LEU A 90 -3.55 -16.59 -20.55
CA LEU A 90 -3.43 -17.68 -19.57
C LEU A 90 -4.51 -18.76 -19.69
N LYS A 91 -5.49 -18.59 -20.59
CA LYS A 91 -6.48 -19.61 -20.99
C LYS A 91 -7.15 -20.35 -19.81
N GLY A 92 -7.46 -19.64 -18.73
CA GLY A 92 -8.19 -20.21 -17.57
C GLY A 92 -7.35 -21.03 -16.59
N ASP A 93 -6.01 -21.02 -16.70
CA ASP A 93 -5.14 -21.60 -15.68
C ASP A 93 -5.14 -20.72 -14.41
N LYS A 94 -5.98 -21.11 -13.45
CA LYS A 94 -6.22 -20.40 -12.18
C LYS A 94 -4.94 -20.15 -11.39
N ILE A 95 -4.00 -21.11 -11.40
CA ILE A 95 -2.75 -20.98 -10.65
C ILE A 95 -1.82 -19.99 -11.34
N LYS A 96 -1.67 -20.07 -12.67
CA LYS A 96 -0.86 -19.09 -13.40
C LYS A 96 -1.44 -17.69 -13.30
N LEU A 97 -2.77 -17.58 -13.33
CA LEU A 97 -3.45 -16.31 -13.09
C LEU A 97 -3.05 -15.72 -11.74
N LEU A 98 -3.10 -16.51 -10.66
CA LEU A 98 -2.71 -16.07 -9.33
C LEU A 98 -1.27 -15.59 -9.30
N LEU A 99 -0.33 -16.38 -9.82
CA LEU A 99 1.10 -16.05 -9.78
C LEU A 99 1.42 -14.80 -10.59
N ILE A 100 0.86 -14.68 -11.80
CA ILE A 100 1.15 -13.56 -12.69
C ILE A 100 0.48 -12.28 -12.21
N PHE A 101 -0.76 -12.34 -11.74
CA PHE A 101 -1.42 -11.16 -11.16
C PHE A 101 -0.72 -10.71 -9.87
N SER A 102 -0.28 -11.64 -9.03
CA SER A 102 0.51 -11.33 -7.84
C SER A 102 1.85 -10.66 -8.19
N LEU A 103 2.56 -11.19 -9.18
CA LEU A 103 3.81 -10.60 -9.66
C LEU A 103 3.59 -9.22 -10.29
N MET A 104 2.56 -9.09 -11.14
CA MET A 104 2.18 -7.83 -11.76
C MET A 104 1.81 -6.78 -10.70
N THR A 105 1.12 -7.19 -9.64
CA THR A 105 0.79 -6.34 -8.49
C THR A 105 2.04 -5.86 -7.77
N ALA A 106 3.02 -6.73 -7.51
CA ALA A 106 4.27 -6.32 -6.89
C ALA A 106 5.04 -5.30 -7.74
N VAL A 107 5.13 -5.52 -9.05
CA VAL A 107 5.84 -4.61 -9.96
C VAL A 107 5.12 -3.27 -10.07
N LEU A 108 3.79 -3.28 -10.23
CA LEU A 108 3.02 -2.06 -10.32
C LEU A 108 3.03 -1.29 -8.99
N SER A 109 2.91 -1.96 -7.86
CA SER A 109 2.96 -1.33 -6.54
C SER A 109 4.32 -0.75 -6.18
N ALA A 110 5.40 -1.11 -6.87
CA ALA A 110 6.69 -0.43 -6.71
C ALA A 110 6.68 0.99 -7.31
N ILE A 111 5.74 1.27 -8.21
CA ILE A 111 5.60 2.55 -8.93
C ILE A 111 4.38 3.33 -8.42
N PHE A 112 3.28 2.62 -8.19
CA PHE A 112 2.01 3.14 -7.69
C PHE A 112 1.86 2.86 -6.20
N ASP A 113 1.03 3.63 -5.49
CA ASP A 113 0.71 3.28 -4.11
C ASP A 113 -0.03 1.93 -4.04
N ASN A 114 0.20 1.22 -2.93
CA ASN A 114 -0.32 -0.13 -2.72
C ASN A 114 -1.85 -0.21 -2.77
N VAL A 115 -2.56 0.73 -2.14
CA VAL A 115 -4.02 0.75 -2.12
C VAL A 115 -4.58 0.91 -3.52
N THR A 116 -4.07 1.87 -4.29
CA THR A 116 -4.51 2.08 -5.67
C THR A 116 -4.22 0.85 -6.54
N THR A 117 -3.05 0.24 -6.39
CA THR A 117 -2.70 -0.96 -7.19
C THR A 117 -3.67 -2.10 -6.95
N VAL A 118 -3.98 -2.40 -5.69
CA VAL A 118 -4.93 -3.46 -5.32
C VAL A 118 -6.35 -3.13 -5.76
N LEU A 119 -6.78 -1.86 -5.69
CA LEU A 119 -8.11 -1.48 -6.18
C LEU A 119 -8.25 -1.64 -7.69
N LEU A 120 -7.22 -1.23 -8.45
CA LEU A 120 -7.22 -1.34 -9.91
C LEU A 120 -7.18 -2.80 -10.35
N LEU A 121 -6.17 -3.56 -9.92
CA LEU A 121 -6.03 -4.96 -10.30
C LEU A 121 -7.12 -5.83 -9.71
N GLY A 122 -7.47 -5.60 -8.43
CA GLY A 122 -8.51 -6.36 -7.74
C GLY A 122 -9.88 -6.24 -8.39
N SER A 123 -10.20 -5.09 -8.99
CA SER A 123 -11.43 -4.94 -9.78
C SER A 123 -11.45 -5.85 -11.01
N VAL A 124 -10.33 -5.93 -11.73
CA VAL A 124 -10.17 -6.81 -12.91
C VAL A 124 -10.15 -8.28 -12.49
N THR A 125 -9.47 -8.59 -11.39
CA THR A 125 -9.42 -9.92 -10.79
C THR A 125 -10.79 -10.40 -10.36
N CYS A 126 -11.62 -9.55 -9.77
CA CYS A 126 -13.02 -9.88 -9.45
C CYS A 126 -13.80 -10.27 -10.71
N VAL A 127 -13.67 -9.49 -11.79
CA VAL A 127 -14.35 -9.77 -13.07
C VAL A 127 -13.87 -11.11 -13.64
N ILE A 128 -12.56 -11.35 -13.69
CA ILE A 128 -12.02 -12.60 -14.23
C ILE A 128 -12.42 -13.80 -13.36
N ALA A 129 -12.37 -13.68 -12.03
CA ALA A 129 -12.75 -14.73 -11.11
C ALA A 129 -14.22 -15.14 -11.28
N GLN A 130 -15.12 -14.16 -11.52
CA GLN A 130 -16.52 -14.42 -11.85
C GLN A 130 -16.66 -15.22 -13.16
N HIS A 131 -15.94 -14.84 -14.22
CA HIS A 131 -15.96 -15.58 -15.49
C HIS A 131 -15.40 -17.00 -15.35
N LEU A 132 -14.34 -17.18 -14.54
CA LEU A 132 -13.74 -18.48 -14.26
C LEU A 132 -14.51 -19.30 -13.21
N LYS A 133 -15.64 -18.78 -12.69
CA LYS A 133 -16.48 -19.40 -11.65
C LYS A 133 -15.66 -19.82 -10.42
N VAL A 134 -14.72 -18.98 -9.99
CA VAL A 134 -13.89 -19.18 -8.79
C VAL A 134 -14.06 -18.05 -7.80
N SER A 135 -13.78 -18.32 -6.52
CA SER A 135 -13.73 -17.27 -5.51
C SER A 135 -12.58 -16.30 -5.81
N PRO A 136 -12.81 -14.97 -5.78
CA PRO A 136 -11.76 -13.97 -5.95
C PRO A 136 -10.84 -13.86 -4.72
N VAL A 137 -11.26 -14.38 -3.57
CA VAL A 137 -10.57 -14.20 -2.27
C VAL A 137 -9.08 -14.61 -2.31
N PRO A 138 -8.69 -15.78 -2.84
CA PRO A 138 -7.28 -16.15 -2.93
C PRO A 138 -6.44 -15.17 -3.74
N PHE A 139 -7.00 -14.65 -4.83
CA PHE A 139 -6.32 -13.70 -5.71
C PHE A 139 -6.15 -12.36 -5.01
N LEU A 140 -7.22 -11.80 -4.43
CA LEU A 140 -7.18 -10.51 -3.74
C LEU A 140 -6.22 -10.52 -2.53
N ILE A 141 -6.19 -11.62 -1.77
CA ILE A 141 -5.23 -11.78 -0.66
C ILE A 141 -3.80 -11.80 -1.20
N SER A 142 -3.56 -12.58 -2.26
CA SER A 142 -2.24 -12.70 -2.88
C SER A 142 -1.75 -11.37 -3.45
N GLU A 143 -2.62 -10.65 -4.15
CA GLU A 143 -2.37 -9.31 -4.67
C GLU A 143 -2.08 -8.32 -3.54
N THR A 144 -2.88 -8.30 -2.47
CA THR A 144 -2.65 -7.42 -1.32
C THR A 144 -1.29 -7.64 -0.67
N ILE A 145 -0.91 -8.91 -0.45
CA ILE A 145 0.40 -9.27 0.11
C ILE A 145 1.53 -8.84 -0.84
N CYS A 146 1.40 -9.16 -2.13
CA CYS A 146 2.43 -8.85 -3.12
C CYS A 146 2.54 -7.35 -3.39
N SER A 147 1.45 -6.59 -3.27
CA SER A 147 1.45 -5.13 -3.34
C SER A 147 2.31 -4.53 -2.23
N ASN A 148 2.13 -4.97 -0.99
CA ASN A 148 2.93 -4.46 0.12
C ASN A 148 4.42 -4.78 -0.05
N ILE A 149 4.74 -6.01 -0.51
CA ILE A 149 6.13 -6.41 -0.79
C ILE A 149 6.73 -5.54 -1.91
N GLY A 150 5.99 -5.35 -3.00
CA GLY A 150 6.40 -4.53 -4.14
C GLY A 150 6.60 -3.06 -3.78
N GLY A 151 5.64 -2.45 -3.09
CA GLY A 151 5.69 -1.05 -2.65
C GLY A 151 6.81 -0.77 -1.66
N THR A 152 7.24 -1.77 -0.89
CA THR A 152 8.40 -1.63 0.00
C THR A 152 9.72 -1.45 -0.78
N ALA A 153 9.79 -1.83 -2.06
CA ALA A 153 11.01 -1.73 -2.85
C ALA A 153 11.44 -0.29 -3.14
N THR A 154 10.52 0.68 -3.08
CA THR A 154 10.78 2.06 -3.48
C THR A 154 10.32 3.05 -2.41
N LEU A 155 10.90 4.25 -2.47
CA LEU A 155 10.52 5.36 -1.59
C LEU A 155 9.05 5.78 -1.80
N ILE A 156 8.48 5.54 -2.98
CA ILE A 156 7.18 6.07 -3.40
C ILE A 156 6.03 5.09 -3.10
N GLY A 157 6.32 3.81 -2.92
CA GLY A 157 5.30 2.76 -2.88
C GLY A 157 4.30 2.86 -1.71
N ASP A 158 4.65 3.53 -0.60
CA ASP A 158 3.72 3.82 0.48
C ASP A 158 4.06 5.10 1.29
N PRO A 159 3.10 5.70 2.02
CA PRO A 159 3.36 6.85 2.87
C PRO A 159 4.40 6.64 3.99
N PRO A 160 4.44 5.48 4.70
CA PRO A 160 5.49 5.19 5.67
C PRO A 160 6.92 5.30 5.11
N ASN A 161 7.18 4.78 3.91
CA ASN A 161 8.48 4.87 3.25
C ASN A 161 8.87 6.31 3.00
N ILE A 162 7.93 7.13 2.53
CA ILE A 162 8.14 8.56 2.31
C ILE A 162 8.48 9.27 3.63
N MET A 163 7.76 8.96 4.72
CA MET A 163 8.03 9.52 6.04
C MET A 163 9.41 9.13 6.56
N ILE A 164 9.82 7.86 6.40
CA ILE A 164 11.16 7.38 6.76
C ILE A 164 12.21 8.06 5.91
N GLY A 165 12.01 8.13 4.60
CA GLY A 165 12.94 8.74 3.66
C GLY A 165 13.15 10.22 3.92
N SER A 166 12.10 10.96 4.25
CA SER A 166 12.21 12.37 4.67
C SER A 166 12.94 12.50 6.02
N ALA A 167 12.55 11.73 7.03
CA ALA A 167 13.14 11.82 8.37
C ALA A 167 14.63 11.45 8.38
N ALA A 168 15.01 10.43 7.59
CA ALA A 168 16.39 9.96 7.45
C ALA A 168 17.15 10.66 6.30
N LYS A 169 16.51 11.57 5.54
CA LYS A 169 17.06 12.23 4.35
C LYS A 169 17.60 11.26 3.28
N LEU A 170 16.91 10.16 3.08
CA LEU A 170 17.23 9.15 2.08
C LEU A 170 16.65 9.54 0.71
N SER A 171 17.42 9.26 -0.33
CA SER A 171 16.99 9.41 -1.71
C SER A 171 16.20 8.19 -2.19
N PHE A 172 15.49 8.35 -3.32
CA PHE A 172 14.82 7.23 -4.00
C PHE A 172 15.79 6.07 -4.31
N ASN A 173 17.02 6.39 -4.72
CA ASN A 173 18.03 5.39 -5.06
C ASN A 173 18.48 4.60 -3.83
N ASP A 174 18.49 5.22 -2.64
CA ASP A 174 18.86 4.51 -1.41
C ASP A 174 17.84 3.40 -1.10
N PHE A 175 16.56 3.65 -1.34
CA PHE A 175 15.52 2.61 -1.20
C PHE A 175 15.71 1.50 -2.23
N VAL A 176 15.90 1.84 -3.50
CA VAL A 176 16.05 0.84 -4.56
C VAL A 176 17.29 -0.03 -4.33
N ILE A 177 18.43 0.56 -3.97
CA ILE A 177 19.68 -0.19 -3.79
C ILE A 177 19.61 -1.11 -2.58
N ASN A 178 18.97 -0.69 -1.49
CA ASN A 178 18.96 -1.45 -0.24
C ASN A 178 17.76 -2.41 -0.11
N LEU A 179 16.57 -2.02 -0.58
CA LEU A 179 15.34 -2.78 -0.40
C LEU A 179 14.97 -3.62 -1.62
N ALA A 180 15.22 -3.16 -2.84
CA ALA A 180 14.86 -3.94 -4.03
C ALA A 180 15.53 -5.33 -4.08
N PRO A 181 16.81 -5.52 -3.70
CA PRO A 181 17.42 -6.85 -3.62
C PRO A 181 16.71 -7.75 -2.61
N VAL A 182 16.31 -7.19 -1.46
CA VAL A 182 15.57 -7.93 -0.42
C VAL A 182 14.19 -8.33 -0.92
N VAL A 183 13.48 -7.42 -1.59
CA VAL A 183 12.18 -7.69 -2.22
C VAL A 183 12.31 -8.78 -3.30
N LEU A 184 13.38 -8.76 -4.11
CA LEU A 184 13.63 -9.75 -5.13
C LEU A 184 13.88 -11.17 -4.55
N MET A 185 14.34 -11.27 -3.31
CA MET A 185 14.45 -12.54 -2.58
C MET A 185 13.15 -12.96 -1.90
N ILE A 186 12.42 -12.01 -1.29
CA ILE A 186 11.17 -12.29 -0.57
C ILE A 186 10.04 -12.64 -1.53
N LEU A 187 9.95 -11.98 -2.68
CA LEU A 187 8.83 -12.14 -3.60
C LEU A 187 8.70 -13.59 -4.12
N PRO A 188 9.76 -14.28 -4.60
CA PRO A 188 9.68 -15.69 -4.96
C PRO A 188 9.26 -16.61 -3.81
N VAL A 189 9.76 -16.35 -2.59
CA VAL A 189 9.40 -17.15 -1.40
C VAL A 189 7.92 -16.98 -1.07
N THR A 190 7.41 -15.75 -1.16
CA THR A 190 5.99 -15.45 -0.97
C THR A 190 5.14 -16.09 -2.06
N LEU A 191 5.51 -15.95 -3.33
CA LEU A 191 4.79 -16.58 -4.45
C LEU A 191 4.75 -18.11 -4.31
N LEU A 192 5.86 -18.73 -3.90
CA LEU A 192 5.90 -20.17 -3.61
C LEU A 192 4.96 -20.54 -2.45
N THR A 193 4.96 -19.74 -1.38
CA THR A 193 4.09 -19.95 -0.23
C THR A 193 2.61 -19.85 -0.61
N LEU A 194 2.24 -18.80 -1.36
CA LEU A 194 0.89 -18.60 -1.88
C LEU A 194 0.47 -19.74 -2.81
N PHE A 195 1.37 -20.20 -3.68
CA PHE A 195 1.14 -21.39 -4.50
C PHE A 195 0.87 -22.63 -3.64
N LEU A 196 1.68 -22.90 -2.62
CA LEU A 196 1.51 -24.07 -1.76
C LEU A 196 0.19 -24.04 -0.97
N ILE A 197 -0.22 -22.86 -0.49
CA ILE A 197 -1.48 -22.65 0.24
C ILE A 197 -2.67 -22.85 -0.71
N TYR A 198 -2.67 -22.17 -1.86
CA TYR A 198 -3.84 -22.10 -2.73
C TYR A 198 -3.90 -23.17 -3.82
N ARG A 199 -2.83 -23.96 -4.05
CA ARG A 199 -2.84 -25.02 -5.07
C ARG A 199 -4.05 -25.93 -4.88
N LYS A 200 -4.32 -26.43 -3.68
CA LYS A 200 -5.43 -27.39 -3.46
C LYS A 200 -6.80 -26.78 -3.75
N GLN A 201 -6.97 -25.48 -3.51
CA GLN A 201 -8.22 -24.75 -3.76
C GLN A 201 -8.41 -24.41 -5.25
N LEU A 202 -7.31 -24.19 -5.98
CA LEU A 202 -7.33 -23.74 -7.38
C LEU A 202 -7.06 -24.84 -8.40
N THR A 203 -6.74 -26.08 -7.98
CA THR A 203 -6.55 -27.24 -8.90
C THR A 203 -7.86 -27.97 -9.26
N GLY A 204 -9.03 -27.39 -8.97
CA GLY A 204 -10.34 -27.98 -9.32
C GLY A 204 -10.83 -27.54 -10.71
N ASN A 205 -11.08 -28.52 -11.60
CA ASN A 205 -11.59 -28.48 -12.98
C ASN A 205 -11.32 -27.21 -13.81
N GLN A 206 -10.59 -27.41 -14.91
CA GLN A 206 -10.34 -26.43 -15.97
C GLN A 206 -11.69 -25.98 -16.56
N VAL A 207 -11.92 -24.66 -16.57
CA VAL A 207 -13.02 -24.08 -17.33
C VAL A 207 -12.51 -23.88 -18.76
N SER A 208 -13.17 -24.51 -19.72
CA SER A 208 -12.78 -24.51 -21.13
C SER A 208 -12.78 -23.09 -21.70
N ALA A 209 -11.85 -22.80 -22.60
CA ALA A 209 -11.63 -21.48 -23.20
C ALA A 209 -12.83 -20.90 -23.99
N GLU A 210 -13.91 -21.67 -24.17
CA GLU A 210 -15.17 -21.27 -24.80
C GLU A 210 -16.07 -20.40 -23.91
N GLU A 211 -15.88 -20.37 -22.58
CA GLU A 211 -16.71 -19.53 -21.69
C GLU A 211 -16.22 -18.06 -21.56
N LEU A 212 -15.10 -17.72 -22.22
CA LEU A 212 -14.48 -16.38 -22.18
C LEU A 212 -14.69 -15.55 -23.47
N SER A 213 -15.47 -16.06 -24.43
CA SER A 213 -15.80 -15.39 -25.70
C SER A 213 -17.15 -14.69 -25.65
#